data_AF-A0ABD5T2Z0-F1
#
_entry.id   AF-A0ABD5T2Z0-F1
#
_cell.length_a   1.000
_cell.length_b   1.000
_cell.length_c   1.000
_cell.angle_alpha   90.00
_cell.angle_beta   90.00
_cell.angle_gamma   90.00
#
_symmetry.space_group_name_H-M   'P 1'
#
loop_
_entity.id
_entity.type
_entity.pdbx_description
1 polymer ?
#
loop_
_entity_poly.entity_id
_entity_poly.type
_entity_poly.pdbx_seq_one_letter_code
_entity_poly.pdbx_strand_id
1 'polypeptide(L)'
;LGVDSFRVPSIGTVRTVLEGADTGGAVRRDGRVESVPTAWRTREIDFGRGTRPAVTMPMGDISTAHYTTGVPNVEMYAVMPQPARLALESHRYLEPLFESTLVRRTLKGAAGIRDGPSERARERGSAYIWGEASTDDGERVVSRLRTPDPYVVTTDGAVTVAERVLEGDVEDGFQTPAGAFGPEFVFELDGVDGFFDESTPDETSPVNPLLQ
;
A
#
# COMPACT_ATOMS: atom_id res chain seq x y z
N LEU A 1 2.66 6.97 5.74
CA LEU A 1 1.90 5.70 5.83
C LEU A 1 2.59 4.67 4.94
N GLY A 2 2.42 3.38 5.23
CA GLY A 2 2.99 2.33 4.39
C GLY A 2 2.33 0.97 4.57
N VAL A 3 2.45 0.12 3.54
CA VAL A 3 1.96 -1.26 3.57
C VAL A 3 3.00 -2.26 3.05
N ASP A 4 3.14 -3.34 3.79
CA ASP A 4 3.87 -4.54 3.41
C ASP A 4 2.88 -5.71 3.40
N SER A 5 2.28 -5.93 2.23
CA SER A 5 1.32 -7.02 2.03
C SER A 5 1.96 -8.18 1.28
N PHE A 6 1.76 -9.38 1.81
CA PHE A 6 2.23 -10.59 1.15
C PHE A 6 1.34 -10.90 -0.06
N ARG A 7 1.84 -10.64 -1.27
CA ARG A 7 1.56 -11.44 -2.46
C ARG A 7 2.77 -11.44 -3.36
N VAL A 8 3.13 -12.61 -3.90
CA VAL A 8 3.94 -12.65 -5.12
C VAL A 8 3.13 -11.90 -6.17
N PRO A 9 3.58 -10.73 -6.67
CA PRO A 9 2.81 -10.01 -7.66
C PRO A 9 2.62 -10.95 -8.84
N SER A 10 1.37 -11.14 -9.25
CA SER A 10 1.12 -11.81 -10.52
C SER A 10 1.85 -11.02 -11.61
N ILE A 11 2.25 -11.66 -12.71
CA ILE A 11 2.78 -10.91 -13.85
C ILE A 11 1.77 -9.84 -14.31
N GLY A 12 0.47 -10.10 -14.12
CA GLY A 12 -0.59 -9.10 -14.28
C GLY A 12 -0.38 -7.86 -13.39
N THR A 13 -0.04 -8.03 -12.11
CA THR A 13 0.26 -6.92 -11.19
C THR A 13 1.52 -6.17 -11.60
N VAL A 14 2.61 -6.85 -11.99
CA VAL A 14 3.82 -6.17 -12.52
C VAL A 14 3.50 -5.40 -13.79
N ARG A 15 2.68 -5.97 -14.67
CA ARG A 15 2.23 -5.33 -15.89
C ARG A 15 1.32 -4.14 -15.61
N THR A 16 0.38 -4.22 -14.68
CA THR A 16 -0.46 -3.10 -14.24
C THR A 16 0.36 -2.01 -13.56
N VAL A 17 1.41 -2.38 -12.82
CA VAL A 17 2.35 -1.42 -12.23
C VAL A 17 3.16 -0.70 -13.32
N LEU A 18 3.58 -1.41 -14.37
CA LEU A 18 4.24 -0.81 -15.54
C LEU A 18 3.27 -0.01 -16.43
N GLU A 19 2.03 -0.46 -16.63
CA GLU A 19 0.98 0.25 -17.37
C GLU A 19 0.45 1.45 -16.58
N GLY A 20 0.51 1.40 -15.24
CA GLY A 20 0.19 2.51 -14.33
C GLY A 20 1.34 3.51 -14.17
N ALA A 21 2.55 3.18 -14.62
CA ALA A 21 3.68 4.10 -14.62
C ALA A 21 3.42 5.34 -15.49
N ASP A 22 2.58 5.21 -16.52
CA ASP A 22 2.09 6.29 -17.38
C ASP A 22 1.12 7.24 -16.64
N THR A 23 0.56 6.83 -15.50
CA THR A 23 -0.36 7.65 -14.68
C THR A 23 0.39 8.52 -13.66
N GLY A 24 1.71 8.33 -13.52
CA GLY A 24 2.54 9.04 -12.57
C GLY A 24 2.33 8.60 -11.11
N GLY A 25 3.04 9.26 -10.20
CA GLY A 25 2.83 9.19 -8.75
C GLY A 25 2.02 10.36 -8.22
N ALA A 26 1.65 10.28 -6.95
CA ALA A 26 0.97 11.35 -6.22
C ALA A 26 1.49 11.41 -4.79
N VAL A 27 1.53 12.61 -4.22
CA VAL A 27 1.75 12.86 -2.79
C VAL A 27 0.84 14.01 -2.37
N ARG A 28 0.63 14.18 -1.08
CA ARG A 28 0.02 15.40 -0.54
C ARG A 28 1.11 16.25 0.07
N ARG A 29 1.20 17.51 -0.35
CA ARG A 29 2.14 18.50 0.16
C ARG A 29 1.41 19.82 0.39
N ASP A 30 1.68 20.46 1.52
CA ASP A 30 1.10 21.77 1.87
C ASP A 30 -0.43 21.82 1.71
N GLY A 31 -1.11 20.72 2.07
CA GLY A 31 -2.56 20.62 1.99
C GLY A 31 -3.13 20.38 0.59
N ARG A 32 -2.31 20.02 -0.40
CA ARG A 32 -2.75 19.74 -1.78
C ARG A 32 -2.18 18.42 -2.30
N VAL A 33 -2.97 17.71 -3.12
CA VAL A 33 -2.50 16.53 -3.83
C VAL A 33 -1.73 17.00 -5.06
N GLU A 34 -0.45 16.64 -5.13
CA GLU A 34 0.47 16.98 -6.20
C GLU A 34 0.85 15.73 -6.99
N SER A 35 0.85 15.85 -8.31
CA SER A 35 1.44 14.83 -9.17
C SER A 35 2.96 14.85 -9.03
N VAL A 36 3.55 13.67 -8.87
CA VAL A 36 5.00 13.46 -8.83
C VAL A 36 5.37 12.34 -9.80
N PRO A 37 6.64 12.22 -10.20
CA PRO A 37 7.11 11.03 -10.90
C PRO A 37 6.73 9.73 -10.19
N THR A 38 6.48 8.68 -10.96
CA THR A 38 6.32 7.31 -10.44
C THR A 38 7.54 6.94 -9.61
N ALA A 39 7.33 6.21 -8.51
CA ALA A 39 8.40 5.87 -7.56
C ALA A 39 9.19 7.09 -7.07
N TRP A 40 8.50 8.20 -6.79
CA TRP A 40 9.07 9.49 -6.38
C TRP A 40 10.13 9.39 -5.27
N ARG A 41 9.87 8.60 -4.22
CA ARG A 41 10.80 8.37 -3.11
C ARG A 41 10.84 6.89 -2.72
N THR A 42 12.02 6.46 -2.28
CA THR A 42 12.25 5.16 -1.64
C THR A 42 12.74 5.40 -0.22
N ARG A 43 12.21 4.64 0.74
CA ARG A 43 12.52 4.73 2.16
C ARG A 43 12.68 3.35 2.77
N GLU A 44 13.68 3.20 3.62
CA GLU A 44 13.81 2.02 4.49
C GLU A 44 12.79 2.11 5.63
N ILE A 45 11.86 1.16 5.69
CA ILE A 45 10.76 1.15 6.67
C ILE A 45 10.74 -0.20 7.38
N ASP A 46 10.67 -0.16 8.71
CA ASP A 46 10.43 -1.34 9.53
C ASP A 46 8.93 -1.50 9.82
N PHE A 47 8.31 -2.43 9.11
CA PHE A 47 6.91 -2.83 9.26
C PHE A 47 6.68 -3.73 10.49
N GLY A 48 7.71 -3.92 11.34
CA GLY A 48 7.69 -4.82 12.48
C GLY A 48 7.94 -6.27 12.11
N ARG A 49 8.68 -6.48 11.02
CA ARG A 49 9.18 -7.79 10.57
C ARG A 49 10.47 -7.65 9.74
N GLY A 50 11.29 -6.69 10.17
CA GLY A 50 12.52 -6.28 9.50
C GLY A 50 12.32 -5.07 8.60
N THR A 51 13.38 -4.26 8.52
CA THR A 51 13.49 -3.10 7.64
C THR A 51 13.50 -3.53 6.18
N ARG A 52 12.70 -2.87 5.35
CA ARG A 52 12.62 -3.14 3.91
C ARG A 52 12.55 -1.83 3.11
N PRO A 53 13.10 -1.81 1.88
CA PRO A 53 12.88 -0.70 0.96
C PRO A 53 11.41 -0.66 0.53
N ALA A 54 10.76 0.48 0.78
CA ALA A 54 9.41 0.76 0.34
C ALA A 54 9.40 2.01 -0.53
N VAL A 55 8.53 2.03 -1.54
CA VAL A 55 8.47 3.09 -2.55
C VAL A 55 7.13 3.82 -2.50
N THR A 56 7.12 5.11 -2.79
CA THR A 56 5.89 5.91 -2.82
C THR A 56 4.90 5.41 -3.87
N MET A 57 3.63 5.27 -3.48
CA MET A 57 2.53 4.82 -4.32
C MET A 57 1.34 5.80 -4.27
N PRO A 58 0.66 6.06 -5.41
CA PRO A 58 -0.48 6.99 -5.49
C PRO A 58 -1.78 6.35 -4.94
N MET A 59 -1.84 6.08 -3.63
CA MET A 59 -2.98 5.45 -2.97
C MET A 59 -3.99 6.48 -2.42
N GLY A 60 -5.22 6.04 -2.17
CA GLY A 60 -6.31 6.88 -1.63
C GLY A 60 -5.99 7.52 -0.27
N ASP A 61 -5.11 6.91 0.51
CA ASP A 61 -4.59 7.38 1.80
C ASP A 61 -3.99 8.79 1.74
N ILE A 62 -3.41 9.16 0.59
CA ILE A 62 -2.88 10.51 0.34
C ILE A 62 -3.98 11.57 0.49
N SER A 63 -5.21 11.20 0.16
CA SER A 63 -6.39 12.05 0.31
C SER A 63 -7.01 11.87 1.69
N THR A 64 -7.38 10.64 2.04
CA THR A 64 -8.23 10.37 3.22
C THR A 64 -7.55 10.72 4.54
N ALA A 65 -6.24 10.49 4.67
CA ALA A 65 -5.52 10.80 5.91
C ALA A 65 -5.61 12.28 6.28
N HIS A 66 -5.57 13.18 5.30
CA HIS A 66 -5.72 14.62 5.54
C HIS A 66 -7.11 14.99 6.03
N TYR A 67 -8.17 14.41 5.45
CA TYR A 67 -9.54 14.68 5.88
C TYR A 67 -9.80 14.20 7.32
N THR A 68 -9.16 13.10 7.74
CA THR A 68 -9.28 12.60 9.12
C THR A 68 -8.44 13.40 10.12
N THR A 69 -7.20 13.73 9.76
CA THR A 69 -6.18 14.20 10.74
C THR A 69 -5.80 15.67 10.60
N GLY A 70 -6.13 16.31 9.48
CA GLY A 70 -5.66 17.65 9.12
C GLY A 70 -4.19 17.71 8.66
N VAL A 71 -3.45 16.60 8.69
CA VAL A 71 -2.03 16.58 8.34
C VAL A 71 -1.81 17.06 6.89
N PRO A 72 -1.01 18.12 6.66
CA PRO A 72 -0.90 18.75 5.34
C PRO A 72 0.03 17.99 4.38
N ASN A 73 0.89 17.11 4.90
CA ASN A 73 1.89 16.38 4.14
C ASN A 73 1.68 14.87 4.32
N VAL A 74 1.34 14.16 3.24
CA VAL A 74 1.05 12.71 3.29
C VAL A 74 1.74 12.00 2.13
N GLU A 75 2.50 10.97 2.49
CA GLU A 75 3.12 10.02 1.56
C GLU A 75 2.71 8.60 1.95
N MET A 76 2.39 7.79 0.94
CA MET A 76 2.05 6.37 1.10
C MET A 76 3.11 5.51 0.45
N TYR A 77 3.63 4.54 1.19
CA TYR A 77 4.71 3.66 0.76
C TYR A 77 4.23 2.22 0.61
N ALA A 78 4.76 1.48 -0.35
CA ALA A 78 4.52 0.04 -0.46
C ALA A 78 5.82 -0.73 -0.70
N VAL A 79 5.91 -1.92 -0.10
CA VAL A 79 7.00 -2.86 -0.40
C VAL A 79 6.71 -3.56 -1.72
N MET A 80 7.74 -3.71 -2.56
CA MET A 80 7.65 -4.45 -3.82
C MET A 80 8.96 -5.19 -4.14
N PRO A 81 8.93 -6.25 -4.95
CA PRO A 81 10.15 -6.96 -5.37
C PRO A 81 11.18 -6.01 -6.00
N GLN A 82 12.44 -6.23 -5.67
CA GLN A 82 13.56 -5.40 -6.12
C GLN A 82 13.57 -5.15 -7.64
N PRO A 83 13.34 -6.16 -8.51
CA PRO A 83 13.28 -5.94 -9.96
C PRO A 83 12.16 -4.99 -10.39
N ALA A 84 11.01 -5.04 -9.71
CA ALA A 84 9.88 -4.15 -10.01
C ALA A 84 10.18 -2.71 -9.55
N ARG A 85 10.78 -2.54 -8.37
CA ARG A 85 11.21 -1.23 -7.87
C ARG A 85 12.19 -0.56 -8.82
N LEU A 86 13.24 -1.28 -9.23
CA LEU A 86 14.25 -0.77 -10.16
C LEU A 86 13.65 -0.45 -11.54
N ALA A 87 12.68 -1.25 -12.02
CA ALA A 87 11.98 -0.96 -13.26
C ALA A 87 11.18 0.36 -13.18
N LEU A 88 10.47 0.60 -12.07
CA LEU A 88 9.74 1.86 -11.88
C LEU A 88 10.67 3.07 -11.71
N GLU A 89 11.73 2.93 -10.92
CA GLU A 89 12.74 3.98 -10.72
C GLU A 89 13.42 4.33 -12.05
N SER A 90 13.71 3.33 -12.89
CA SER A 90 14.32 3.55 -14.22
C SER A 90 13.35 4.09 -15.27
N HIS A 91 12.05 3.79 -15.15
CA HIS A 91 11.02 4.35 -16.05
C HIS A 91 11.04 5.88 -16.06
N ARG A 92 11.27 6.51 -14.91
CA ARG A 92 11.46 7.97 -14.78
C ARG A 92 12.51 8.54 -15.75
N TYR A 93 13.54 7.77 -16.08
CA TYR A 93 14.68 8.23 -16.89
C TYR A 93 14.64 7.69 -18.33
N LEU A 94 13.84 6.65 -18.59
CA LEU A 94 13.85 5.89 -19.84
C LEU A 94 12.47 5.79 -20.50
N GLU A 95 11.55 6.71 -20.18
CA GLU A 95 10.18 6.81 -20.69
C GLU A 95 10.06 6.47 -22.20
N PRO A 96 10.89 7.00 -23.12
CA PRO A 96 10.74 6.71 -24.56
C PRO A 96 11.14 5.28 -24.98
N LEU A 97 11.97 4.60 -24.18
CA LEU A 97 12.46 3.25 -24.48
C LEU A 97 11.43 2.17 -24.12
N PHE A 98 10.62 2.38 -23.08
CA PHE A 98 9.58 1.45 -22.65
C PHE A 98 8.31 1.53 -23.51
N GLU A 99 8.07 2.64 -24.19
CA GLU A 99 7.00 2.79 -25.19
C GLU A 99 7.25 2.02 -26.50
N SER A 100 8.48 1.56 -26.74
CA SER A 100 8.82 0.83 -27.95
C SER A 100 8.02 -0.47 -28.09
N THR A 101 7.35 -0.62 -29.23
CA THR A 101 6.56 -1.82 -29.61
C THR A 101 7.35 -3.11 -29.43
N LEU A 102 8.68 -3.07 -29.58
CA LEU A 102 9.57 -4.22 -29.41
C LEU A 102 9.72 -4.64 -27.95
N VAL A 103 9.87 -3.68 -27.03
CA VAL A 103 9.95 -3.94 -25.58
C VAL A 103 8.60 -4.47 -25.08
N ARG A 104 7.49 -3.84 -25.47
CA ARG A 104 6.13 -4.32 -25.16
C ARG A 104 5.88 -5.74 -25.67
N ARG A 105 6.35 -6.09 -26.88
CA ARG A 105 6.21 -7.44 -27.46
C ARG A 105 7.07 -8.48 -26.75
N THR A 106 8.27 -8.10 -26.32
CA THR A 106 9.20 -8.98 -25.61
C THR A 106 8.72 -9.26 -24.18
N LEU A 107 8.26 -8.23 -23.46
CA LEU A 107 7.63 -8.36 -22.15
C LEU A 107 6.33 -9.19 -22.22
N LYS A 108 5.49 -8.97 -23.23
CA LYS A 108 4.28 -9.80 -23.47
C LYS A 108 4.64 -11.26 -23.80
N GLY A 109 5.72 -11.51 -24.55
CA GLY A 109 6.20 -12.85 -24.87
C GLY A 109 6.74 -13.60 -23.65
N ALA A 110 7.47 -12.90 -22.77
CA ALA A 110 7.97 -13.45 -21.51
C ALA A 110 6.85 -13.67 -20.47
N ALA A 111 5.81 -12.84 -20.50
CA ALA A 111 4.64 -12.94 -19.63
C ALA A 111 3.71 -14.12 -19.95
N GLY A 112 3.78 -14.68 -21.16
CA GLY A 112 2.88 -15.74 -21.63
C GLY A 112 3.17 -17.16 -21.10
N ILE A 113 4.10 -17.34 -20.15
CA ILE A 113 4.62 -18.69 -19.79
C ILE A 113 4.27 -19.13 -18.35
N ARG A 114 3.44 -18.43 -17.57
CA ARG A 114 2.98 -18.98 -16.28
C ARG A 114 1.50 -18.70 -15.99
N ASP A 115 0.71 -19.76 -15.96
CA ASP A 115 -0.68 -19.80 -15.56
C ASP A 115 -0.89 -19.26 -14.15
N GLY A 116 -1.57 -18.11 -14.05
CA GLY A 116 -2.27 -17.62 -12.86
C GLY A 116 -1.45 -17.50 -11.55
N PRO A 117 -2.01 -16.87 -10.51
CA PRO A 117 -1.48 -17.06 -9.17
C PRO A 117 -1.62 -18.57 -8.84
N SER A 118 -0.48 -19.25 -8.66
CA SER A 118 -0.45 -20.66 -8.24
C SER A 118 -1.31 -20.88 -6.99
N GLU A 119 -1.75 -22.10 -6.71
CA GLU A 119 -2.51 -22.43 -5.48
C GLU A 119 -1.86 -21.90 -4.18
N ARG A 120 -0.53 -21.73 -4.17
CA ARG A 120 0.23 -21.11 -3.07
C ARG A 120 0.02 -19.60 -2.89
N ALA A 121 -0.42 -18.90 -3.94
CA ALA A 121 -0.85 -17.50 -3.84
C ALA A 121 -2.26 -17.35 -3.25
N ARG A 122 -2.97 -18.47 -3.00
CA ARG A 122 -4.29 -18.52 -2.33
C ARG A 122 -4.21 -18.85 -0.84
N GLU A 123 -3.03 -19.16 -0.30
CA GLU A 123 -2.84 -19.17 1.15
C GLU A 123 -2.99 -17.73 1.64
N ARG A 124 -4.01 -17.49 2.49
CA ARG A 124 -4.37 -16.17 3.04
C ARG A 124 -3.13 -15.52 3.65
N GLY A 125 -2.56 -14.51 2.97
CA GLY A 125 -1.43 -13.76 3.49
C GLY A 125 -1.87 -12.79 4.59
N SER A 126 -0.95 -12.33 5.44
CA SER A 126 -1.18 -11.16 6.30
C SER A 126 -0.61 -9.91 5.63
N ALA A 127 -1.13 -8.74 5.99
CA ALA A 127 -0.52 -7.45 5.68
C ALA A 127 -0.05 -6.74 6.94
N TYR A 128 1.08 -6.05 6.82
CA TYR A 128 1.70 -5.27 7.88
C TYR A 128 1.63 -3.81 7.45
N ILE A 129 0.96 -3.01 8.27
CA ILE A 129 0.71 -1.59 8.02
C ILE A 129 1.63 -0.81 8.96
N TRP A 130 2.19 0.28 8.45
CA TRP A 130 3.04 1.19 9.18
C TRP A 130 2.51 2.62 9.04
N GLY A 131 2.37 3.32 10.16
CA GLY A 131 2.09 4.74 10.23
C GLY A 131 3.24 5.44 10.93
N GLU A 132 3.67 6.56 10.38
CA GLU A 132 4.57 7.49 11.06
C GLU A 132 4.01 8.89 10.89
N ALA A 133 4.01 9.64 11.99
CA ALA A 133 3.76 11.07 11.99
C ALA A 133 4.98 11.77 12.59
N SER A 134 5.32 12.93 12.05
CA SER A 134 6.43 13.75 12.51
C SER A 134 6.06 15.22 12.55
N THR A 135 6.59 15.95 13.52
CA THR A 135 6.50 17.42 13.59
C THR A 135 7.71 18.07 12.93
N ASP A 136 7.61 19.37 12.61
CA ASP A 136 8.72 20.14 12.05
C ASP A 136 9.91 20.26 13.04
N ASP A 137 9.62 20.17 14.34
CA ASP A 137 10.62 20.15 15.42
C ASP A 137 11.34 18.80 15.55
N GLY A 138 10.96 17.81 14.74
CA GLY A 138 11.63 16.52 14.63
C GLY A 138 11.11 15.44 15.58
N GLU A 139 10.04 15.70 16.33
CA GLU A 139 9.34 14.64 17.09
C GLU A 139 8.73 13.64 16.13
N ARG A 140 8.75 12.36 16.49
CA ARG A 140 8.25 11.26 15.64
C ARG A 140 7.50 10.24 16.48
N VAL A 141 6.36 9.82 15.97
CA VAL A 141 5.60 8.69 16.49
C VAL A 141 5.39 7.68 15.37
N VAL A 142 5.48 6.40 15.72
CA VAL A 142 5.30 5.28 14.81
C VAL A 142 4.25 4.36 15.39
N SER A 143 3.33 3.90 14.56
CA SER A 143 2.40 2.83 14.90
C SER A 143 2.35 1.76 13.80
N ARG A 144 2.09 0.51 14.19
CA ARG A 144 2.09 -0.66 13.31
C ARG A 144 0.91 -1.55 13.60
N LEU A 145 0.30 -2.06 12.54
CA LEU A 145 -0.89 -2.90 12.60
C LEU A 145 -0.71 -4.13 11.70
N ARG A 146 -1.09 -5.31 12.22
CA ARG A 146 -1.13 -6.54 11.44
C ARG A 146 -2.58 -6.80 11.12
N THR A 147 -2.83 -7.14 9.87
CA THR A 147 -4.15 -7.50 9.39
C THR A 147 -4.11 -8.83 8.63
N PRO A 148 -5.25 -9.47 8.40
CA PRO A 148 -5.38 -10.59 7.46
C PRO A 148 -5.06 -10.18 6.01
N ASP A 149 -5.47 -10.99 5.04
CA ASP A 149 -5.26 -10.67 3.63
C ASP A 149 -5.97 -9.34 3.31
N PRO A 150 -5.31 -8.38 2.63
CA PRO A 150 -5.91 -7.09 2.33
C PRO A 150 -7.29 -7.16 1.66
N TYR A 151 -7.57 -8.19 0.86
CA TYR A 151 -8.89 -8.36 0.24
C TYR A 151 -9.94 -8.81 1.24
N VAL A 152 -9.56 -9.62 2.24
CA VAL A 152 -10.47 -9.98 3.35
C VAL A 152 -10.82 -8.72 4.12
N VAL A 153 -9.82 -7.96 4.55
CA VAL A 153 -9.99 -6.71 5.31
C VAL A 153 -10.81 -5.67 4.53
N THR A 154 -10.54 -5.53 3.23
CA THR A 154 -11.26 -4.58 2.38
C THR A 154 -12.72 -4.99 2.19
N THR A 155 -12.98 -6.29 2.02
CA THR A 155 -14.35 -6.80 1.85
C THR A 155 -15.13 -6.63 3.14
N ASP A 156 -14.55 -7.06 4.26
CA ASP A 156 -15.14 -6.96 5.58
C ASP A 156 -15.43 -5.50 5.94
N GLY A 157 -14.42 -4.62 5.87
CA GLY A 157 -14.60 -3.20 6.13
C GLY A 157 -15.64 -2.53 5.24
N ALA A 158 -15.74 -2.90 3.96
CA ALA A 158 -16.79 -2.35 3.09
C ALA A 158 -18.21 -2.78 3.52
N VAL A 159 -18.37 -4.02 3.96
CA VAL A 159 -19.66 -4.54 4.46
C VAL A 159 -20.00 -3.87 5.79
N THR A 160 -19.08 -3.85 6.76
CA THR A 160 -19.28 -3.23 8.07
C THR A 160 -19.64 -1.76 7.95
N VAL A 161 -18.95 -0.99 7.10
CA VAL A 161 -19.29 0.42 6.85
C VAL A 161 -20.69 0.55 6.25
N ALA A 162 -21.06 -0.31 5.29
CA ALA A 162 -22.38 -0.25 4.68
C ALA A 162 -23.51 -0.55 5.67
N GLU A 163 -23.30 -1.52 6.58
CA GLU A 163 -24.26 -1.85 7.65
C GLU A 163 -24.44 -0.67 8.61
N ARG A 164 -23.34 -0.08 9.11
CA ARG A 164 -23.37 1.11 9.97
C ARG A 164 -24.11 2.29 9.32
N VAL A 165 -23.89 2.51 8.03
CA VAL A 165 -24.59 3.55 7.26
C VAL A 165 -26.10 3.28 7.22
N LEU A 166 -26.51 2.02 7.02
CA LEU A 166 -27.94 1.64 7.00
C LEU A 166 -28.60 1.72 8.37
N GLU A 167 -27.83 1.54 9.45
CA GLU A 167 -28.28 1.66 10.84
C GLU A 167 -28.41 3.12 11.30
N GLY A 168 -27.86 4.07 10.53
CA GLY A 168 -27.89 5.50 10.85
C GLY A 168 -26.77 5.95 11.80
N ASP A 169 -25.69 5.17 11.89
CA ASP A 169 -24.53 5.44 12.76
C ASP A 169 -23.58 6.51 12.20
N VAL A 170 -23.93 7.16 11.09
CA VAL A 170 -23.09 8.18 10.44
C VAL A 170 -23.88 9.43 10.08
N GLU A 171 -23.21 10.57 10.13
CA GLU A 171 -23.76 11.84 9.64
C GLU A 171 -23.87 11.90 8.10
N ASP A 172 -24.76 12.77 7.60
CA ASP A 172 -24.88 13.02 6.16
C ASP A 172 -23.61 13.68 5.60
N GLY A 173 -23.17 13.22 4.42
CA GLY A 173 -22.09 13.86 3.65
C GLY A 173 -20.87 12.96 3.45
N PHE A 174 -19.77 13.57 3.01
CA PHE A 174 -18.51 12.85 2.79
C PHE A 174 -17.79 12.63 4.11
N GLN A 175 -17.44 11.38 4.39
CA GLN A 175 -16.65 11.00 5.55
C GLN A 175 -15.62 9.93 5.17
N THR A 176 -14.52 9.90 5.91
CA THR A 176 -13.57 8.78 5.89
C THR A 176 -13.97 7.76 6.96
N PRO A 177 -13.62 6.47 6.82
CA PRO A 177 -13.96 5.48 7.86
C PRO A 177 -13.44 5.87 9.25
N ALA A 178 -12.17 6.30 9.33
CA ALA A 178 -11.59 6.75 10.60
C ALA A 178 -12.21 8.06 11.14
N GLY A 179 -12.76 8.91 10.26
CA GLY A 179 -13.47 10.12 10.67
C GLY A 179 -14.88 9.83 11.19
N ALA A 180 -15.59 8.89 10.57
CA ALA A 180 -16.94 8.49 10.96
C ALA A 180 -16.98 7.60 12.20
N PHE A 181 -16.04 6.65 12.30
CA PHE A 181 -16.08 5.56 13.30
C PHE A 181 -14.91 5.59 14.29
N GLY A 182 -13.97 6.53 14.12
CA GLY A 182 -12.75 6.61 14.93
C GLY A 182 -11.62 5.68 14.45
N PRO A 183 -10.40 5.85 14.99
CA PRO A 183 -9.23 5.06 14.61
C PRO A 183 -9.34 3.58 15.02
N GLU A 184 -10.15 3.26 16.04
CA GLU A 184 -10.37 1.90 16.53
C GLU A 184 -11.31 1.06 15.65
N PHE A 185 -11.99 1.66 14.66
CA PHE A 185 -12.87 0.95 13.72
C PHE A 185 -12.21 -0.28 13.10
N VAL A 186 -10.90 -0.20 12.83
CA VAL A 186 -10.15 -1.30 12.23
C VAL A 186 -10.11 -2.56 13.10
N PHE A 187 -10.34 -2.44 14.42
CA PHE A 187 -10.41 -3.56 15.36
C PHE A 187 -11.78 -4.25 15.38
N GLU A 188 -12.79 -3.64 14.75
CA GLU A 188 -14.08 -4.31 14.51
C GLU A 188 -13.99 -5.33 13.37
N LEU A 189 -12.91 -5.26 12.56
CA LEU A 189 -12.71 -6.13 11.42
C LEU A 189 -12.15 -7.49 11.84
N ASP A 190 -12.67 -8.55 11.22
CA ASP A 190 -12.34 -9.92 11.52
C ASP A 190 -10.83 -10.18 11.39
N GLY A 191 -10.21 -10.64 12.49
CA GLY A 191 -8.79 -11.01 12.52
C GLY A 191 -7.81 -9.85 12.66
N VAL A 192 -8.26 -8.66 13.07
CA VAL A 192 -7.40 -7.53 13.43
C VAL A 192 -7.29 -7.44 14.96
N ASP A 193 -6.15 -7.85 15.51
CA ASP A 193 -5.99 -8.03 16.96
C ASP A 193 -5.57 -6.76 17.73
N GLY A 194 -5.05 -5.74 17.04
CA GLY A 194 -4.56 -4.50 17.67
C GLY A 194 -3.23 -3.99 17.10
N PHE A 195 -2.84 -2.79 17.53
CA PHE A 195 -1.49 -2.28 17.28
C PHE A 195 -0.45 -3.08 18.05
N PHE A 196 0.77 -3.18 17.51
CA PHE A 196 1.85 -3.98 18.10
C PHE A 196 3.13 -3.18 18.36
N ASP A 197 3.00 -1.91 18.75
CA ASP A 197 4.10 -0.95 18.79
C ASP A 197 5.23 -1.30 19.77
N GLU A 198 4.93 -2.10 20.81
CA GLU A 198 5.86 -2.54 21.85
C GLU A 198 6.39 -3.98 21.64
N SER A 199 5.88 -4.73 20.66
CA SER A 199 6.25 -6.13 20.43
C SER A 199 6.12 -6.55 18.97
N THR A 200 7.19 -7.08 18.37
CA THR A 200 7.16 -7.70 17.05
C THR A 200 6.22 -8.93 17.06
N PRO A 201 5.22 -9.04 16.16
CA PRO A 201 4.37 -10.22 16.08
C PRO A 201 5.21 -11.44 15.70
N ASP A 202 4.89 -12.62 16.25
CA ASP A 202 5.55 -13.87 15.88
C ASP A 202 5.58 -14.05 14.35
N GLU A 203 6.79 -14.28 13.80
CA GLU A 203 7.13 -14.43 12.38
C GLU A 203 6.42 -15.63 11.74
N THR A 204 5.10 -15.54 11.54
CA THR A 204 4.28 -16.60 10.96
C THR A 204 3.90 -16.31 9.51
N SER A 205 4.28 -15.15 8.98
CA SER A 205 4.08 -14.81 7.57
C SER A 205 5.33 -15.20 6.76
N PRO A 206 5.19 -15.95 5.65
CA PRO A 206 6.33 -16.28 4.80
C PRO A 206 7.02 -15.01 4.26
N VAL A 207 8.33 -14.91 4.46
CA VAL A 207 9.19 -13.87 3.85
C VAL A 207 9.55 -14.30 2.43
N ASN A 208 9.29 -13.46 1.44
CA ASN A 208 9.64 -13.76 0.04
C ASN A 208 11.15 -13.57 -0.17
N PRO A 209 11.91 -14.59 -0.66
CA PRO A 209 13.33 -14.44 -0.99
C PRO A 209 13.62 -13.34 -2.02
N LEU A 210 12.63 -12.93 -2.82
CA LEU A 210 12.74 -11.85 -3.81
C LEU A 210 12.60 -10.44 -3.22
N LEU A 211 12.29 -10.33 -1.92
CA LEU A 211 12.24 -9.08 -1.15
C LEU A 211 13.52 -8.86 -0.31
N GLN A 212 14.47 -9.80 -0.35
CA GLN A 212 15.81 -9.63 0.24
C GLN A 212 16.73 -8.82 -0.68
#